data_AF-A0A1A9NL04-F1
#
_entry.id   AF-A0A1A9NL04-F1
#
_cell.length_a   1.000
_cell.length_b   1.000
_cell.length_c   1.000
_cell.angle_alpha   90.00
_cell.angle_beta   90.00
_cell.angle_gamma   90.00
#
_symmetry.space_group_name_H-M   'P 1'
#
loop_
_entity.id
_entity.type
_entity.pdbx_description
1 polymer ?
#
loop_
_entity_poly.entity_id
_entity_poly.type
_entity_poly.pdbx_seq_one_letter_code
_entity_poly.pdbx_strand_id
1 'polypeptide(L)'
;MYSSTFIFAKKQYDNDFYRLDQAIAEAAKEIPGYLGEEAWENPTTGLVSNVYYWETLEALQTLVTHPKHLEAKAAQENWLDGYQVIISEVIKTYGDARLTSLPIAKAG
;
A
#
# COMPACT_ATOMS: atom_id res chain seq x y z
N MET A 1 -7.76 6.97 -11.65
CA MET A 1 -6.75 6.24 -10.86
C MET A 1 -7.34 5.92 -9.50
N TYR A 2 -6.89 4.85 -8.87
CA TYR A 2 -7.34 4.41 -7.55
C TYR A 2 -6.17 4.42 -6.58
N SER A 3 -6.46 4.58 -5.30
CA SER A 3 -5.50 4.36 -4.22
C SER A 3 -6.00 3.28 -3.28
N SER A 4 -5.13 2.38 -2.85
CA SER A 4 -5.39 1.44 -1.75
C SER A 4 -4.50 1.79 -0.57
N THR A 5 -5.12 2.23 0.51
CA THR A 5 -4.45 2.63 1.76
C THR A 5 -4.60 1.52 2.79
N PHE A 6 -3.49 0.97 3.24
CA PHE A 6 -3.40 -0.04 4.29
C PHE A 6 -2.88 0.63 5.56
N ILE A 7 -3.74 0.77 6.56
CA ILE A 7 -3.45 1.42 7.85
C ILE A 7 -3.37 0.34 8.92
N PHE A 8 -2.33 0.31 9.74
CA PHE A 8 -2.19 -0.70 10.78
C PHE A 8 -1.35 -0.21 11.97
N ALA A 9 -1.61 -0.82 13.13
CA ALA A 9 -0.71 -0.74 14.28
C ALA A 9 0.29 -1.91 14.24
N LYS A 10 1.55 -1.63 14.58
CA LYS A 10 2.63 -2.63 14.53
C LYS A 10 2.72 -3.41 15.85
N LYS A 11 2.90 -4.73 15.78
CA LYS A 11 3.51 -5.54 16.84
C LYS A 11 5.02 -5.66 16.57
N GLN A 12 5.62 -6.76 17.00
CA GLN A 12 6.97 -7.13 16.61
C GLN A 12 6.96 -7.84 15.26
N TYR A 13 7.84 -7.41 14.35
CA TYR A 13 8.05 -8.08 13.08
C TYR A 13 9.18 -9.09 13.17
N ASP A 14 9.02 -10.18 12.44
CA ASP A 14 10.02 -11.24 12.28
C ASP A 14 10.43 -11.37 10.81
N ASN A 15 11.30 -12.34 10.53
CA ASN A 15 11.78 -12.57 9.18
C ASN A 15 10.68 -12.99 8.19
N ASP A 16 9.61 -13.64 8.68
CA ASP A 16 8.51 -14.07 7.81
C ASP A 16 7.64 -12.89 7.40
N PHE A 17 7.40 -11.95 8.31
CA PHE A 17 6.77 -10.67 7.97
C PHE A 17 7.55 -9.97 6.86
N TYR A 18 8.85 -9.72 7.06
CA TYR A 18 9.65 -8.98 6.09
C TYR A 18 9.74 -9.70 4.73
N ARG A 19 9.85 -11.03 4.74
CA ARG A 19 9.84 -11.84 3.51
C ARG A 19 8.52 -11.72 2.76
N LEU A 20 7.39 -11.78 3.46
CA LEU A 20 6.07 -11.67 2.83
C LEU A 20 5.76 -10.26 2.37
N ASP A 21 6.07 -9.25 3.18
CA ASP A 21 5.91 -7.84 2.84
C ASP A 21 6.70 -7.49 1.56
N GLN A 22 7.97 -7.90 1.49
CA GLN A 22 8.80 -7.72 0.30
C GLN A 22 8.20 -8.43 -0.93
N ALA A 23 7.76 -9.69 -0.79
CA ALA A 23 7.18 -10.44 -1.91
C ALA A 23 5.87 -9.81 -2.42
N ILE A 24 5.07 -9.21 -1.53
CA ILE A 24 3.85 -8.49 -1.91
C ILE A 24 4.19 -7.20 -2.64
N ALA A 25 5.18 -6.43 -2.16
CA ALA A 25 5.63 -5.21 -2.82
C ALA A 25 6.23 -5.48 -4.21
N GLU A 26 7.00 -6.55 -4.36
CA GLU A 26 7.52 -7.01 -5.66
C GLU A 26 6.36 -7.41 -6.60
N ALA A 27 5.42 -8.23 -6.12
CA ALA A 27 4.24 -8.60 -6.91
C ALA A 27 3.39 -7.39 -7.32
N ALA A 28 3.24 -6.39 -6.44
CA ALA A 28 2.52 -5.16 -6.76
C ALA A 28 3.18 -4.41 -7.94
N LYS A 29 4.51 -4.30 -7.94
CA LYS A 29 5.28 -3.63 -8.99
C LYS A 29 5.19 -4.31 -10.36
N GLU A 30 4.95 -5.62 -10.37
CA GLU A 30 4.81 -6.40 -11.61
C GLU A 30 3.42 -6.30 -12.24
N ILE A 31 2.40 -5.84 -11.51
CA ILE A 31 1.04 -5.73 -12.01
C ILE A 31 0.95 -4.57 -13.03
N PRO A 32 0.50 -4.83 -14.28
CA PRO A 32 0.19 -3.78 -15.22
C PRO A 32 -0.85 -2.81 -14.64
N GLY A 33 -0.52 -1.52 -14.63
CA GLY A 33 -1.35 -0.48 -14.00
C GLY A 33 -0.92 -0.10 -12.57
N TYR A 34 0.17 -0.66 -12.03
CA TYR A 34 0.82 -0.10 -10.83
C TYR A 34 1.46 1.26 -11.14
N LEU A 35 1.15 2.28 -10.34
CA LEU A 35 1.62 3.65 -10.52
C LEU A 35 2.65 4.09 -9.47
N GLY A 36 2.84 3.30 -8.41
CA GLY A 36 3.75 3.63 -7.32
C GLY A 36 3.18 3.42 -5.93
N GLU A 37 4.02 3.58 -4.92
CA GLU A 37 3.70 3.38 -3.51
C GLU A 37 4.37 4.44 -2.63
N GLU A 38 3.74 4.75 -1.50
CA GLU A 38 4.31 5.59 -0.45
C GLU A 38 3.94 5.03 0.93
N ALA A 39 4.77 5.33 1.92
CA ALA A 39 4.56 4.89 3.29
C ALA A 39 4.70 6.06 4.26
N TRP A 40 3.79 6.14 5.21
CA TRP A 40 3.75 7.17 6.23
C TRP A 40 3.60 6.56 7.61
N GLU A 41 4.19 7.20 8.61
CA GLU A 41 4.02 6.83 10.01
C GLU A 41 3.50 8.03 10.80
N ASN A 42 2.56 7.78 11.71
CA ASN A 42 2.11 8.77 12.68
C ASN A 42 2.87 8.55 14.00
N PRO A 43 3.78 9.45 14.38
CA PRO A 43 4.60 9.27 15.58
C PRO A 43 3.80 9.36 16.90
N THR A 44 2.65 10.02 16.88
CA THR A 44 1.79 10.17 18.07
C THR A 44 0.99 8.90 18.35
N THR A 45 0.47 8.25 17.30
CA THR A 45 -0.39 7.06 17.45
C THR A 45 0.35 5.75 17.21
N GLY A 46 1.54 5.78 16.61
CA GLY A 46 2.28 4.60 16.17
C GLY A 46 1.68 3.90 14.96
N LEU A 47 0.67 4.50 14.32
CA LEU A 47 0.04 3.92 13.13
C LEU A 47 0.92 4.10 11.90
N VAL A 48 0.89 3.09 11.03
CA VAL A 48 1.55 3.10 9.73
C VAL A 48 0.53 3.01 8.62
N SER A 49 0.80 3.70 7.52
CA SER A 49 -0.06 3.79 6.35
C SER A 49 0.77 3.53 5.10
N ASN A 50 0.54 2.40 4.44
CA ASN A 50 1.08 2.10 3.12
C ASN A 50 0.02 2.43 2.07
N VAL A 51 0.34 3.25 1.08
CA VAL A 51 -0.55 3.66 -0.01
C VAL A 51 0.02 3.15 -1.31
N TYR A 52 -0.78 2.40 -2.06
CA TYR A 52 -0.45 1.99 -3.43
C TYR A 52 -1.39 2.69 -4.41
N TYR A 53 -0.87 3.14 -5.54
CA TYR A 53 -1.61 3.80 -6.60
C TYR A 53 -1.75 2.91 -7.82
N TRP A 54 -2.95 2.92 -8.39
CA TRP A 54 -3.34 2.03 -9.48
C TRP A 54 -4.03 2.81 -10.60
N GLU A 55 -3.76 2.44 -11.84
CA GLU A 55 -4.40 3.01 -13.01
C GLU A 55 -5.91 2.69 -13.00
N THR A 56 -6.24 1.42 -12.72
CA THR A 56 -7.62 0.90 -12.70
C THR A 56 -7.92 0.09 -11.44
N LEU A 57 -9.21 -0.18 -11.19
CA LEU A 57 -9.64 -1.00 -10.06
C LEU A 57 -9.27 -2.48 -10.25
N GLU A 58 -9.23 -2.95 -11.50
CA GLU A 58 -8.87 -4.32 -11.87
C GLU A 58 -7.38 -4.62 -11.55
N ALA A 59 -6.49 -3.64 -11.77
CA ALA A 59 -5.09 -3.75 -11.38
C ALA A 59 -4.95 -3.96 -9.85
N LEU A 60 -5.67 -3.16 -9.06
CA LEU A 60 -5.74 -3.35 -7.60
C LEU A 60 -6.32 -4.73 -7.22
N GLN A 61 -7.40 -5.16 -7.86
CA GLN A 61 -8.01 -6.46 -7.59
C GLN A 61 -7.04 -7.63 -7.84
N THR A 62 -6.13 -7.48 -8.81
CA THR A 62 -5.06 -8.44 -9.07
C THR A 62 -4.15 -8.60 -7.84
N LEU A 63 -3.76 -7.50 -7.18
CA LEU A 63 -2.97 -7.58 -5.95
C LEU A 63 -3.78 -8.19 -4.79
N VAL A 64 -5.02 -7.74 -4.60
CA VAL A 64 -5.87 -8.19 -3.48
C VAL A 64 -6.10 -9.71 -3.51
N THR A 65 -6.18 -10.28 -4.71
CA THR A 65 -6.37 -11.73 -4.95
C THR A 65 -5.06 -12.50 -5.13
N HIS A 66 -3.91 -11.81 -5.10
CA HIS A 66 -2.61 -12.45 -5.26
C HIS A 66 -2.34 -13.45 -4.12
N PRO A 67 -1.82 -14.66 -4.38
CA PRO A 67 -1.63 -15.69 -3.36
C PRO A 67 -0.80 -15.22 -2.15
N LYS A 68 0.24 -14.41 -2.38
CA LYS A 68 1.07 -13.86 -1.29
C LYS A 68 0.33 -12.84 -0.42
N HIS A 69 -0.55 -12.05 -1.03
CA HIS A 69 -1.38 -11.10 -0.29
C HIS A 69 -2.43 -11.85 0.55
N LEU A 70 -3.02 -12.92 0.01
CA LEU A 70 -3.94 -13.80 0.76
C LEU A 70 -3.23 -14.50 1.93
N GLU A 71 -2.00 -14.98 1.72
CA GLU A 71 -1.15 -15.56 2.75
C GLU A 71 -0.89 -14.57 3.90
N ALA A 72 -0.44 -13.35 3.59
CA ALA A 72 -0.21 -12.33 4.61
C ALA A 72 -1.50 -11.90 5.33
N LYS A 73 -2.62 -11.77 4.60
CA LYS A 73 -3.92 -11.43 5.21
C LYS A 73 -4.39 -12.49 6.20
N ALA A 74 -4.14 -13.77 5.92
CA ALA A 74 -4.47 -14.86 6.82
C ALA A 74 -3.58 -14.88 8.08
N ALA A 75 -2.30 -14.51 7.94
CA ALA A 75 -1.33 -14.49 9.03
C ALA A 75 -1.22 -13.14 9.78
N GLN A 76 -2.00 -12.13 9.38
CA GLN A 76 -1.82 -10.74 9.80
C GLN A 76 -1.77 -10.54 11.32
N GLU A 77 -2.55 -11.31 12.08
CA GLU A 77 -2.68 -11.15 13.53
C GLU A 77 -1.38 -11.43 14.29
N ASN A 78 -0.44 -12.14 13.66
CA ASN A 78 0.89 -12.38 14.20
C ASN A 78 1.71 -11.08 14.31
N TRP A 79 1.47 -10.12 13.42
CA TRP A 79 2.32 -8.94 13.24
C TRP A 79 1.58 -7.61 13.41
N LEU A 80 0.27 -7.59 13.20
CA LEU A 80 -0.54 -6.38 13.27
C LEU A 80 -1.40 -6.38 14.54
N ASP A 81 -1.49 -5.23 15.18
CA ASP A 81 -2.39 -4.97 16.31
C ASP A 81 -3.66 -4.25 15.82
N GLY A 82 -4.29 -4.85 14.81
CA GLY A 82 -5.40 -4.27 14.07
C GLY A 82 -4.98 -3.53 12.80
N TYR A 83 -5.87 -3.53 11.81
CA TYR A 83 -5.67 -2.87 10.53
C TYR A 83 -6.99 -2.39 9.92
N GLN A 84 -6.88 -1.46 8.97
CA GLN A 84 -7.97 -0.97 8.13
C GLN A 84 -7.45 -0.79 6.69
N VAL A 85 -8.27 -1.17 5.72
CA VAL A 85 -7.99 -0.94 4.29
C VAL A 85 -9.03 0.02 3.73
N ILE A 86 -8.59 1.07 3.05
CA ILE A 86 -9.44 2.06 2.38
C ILE A 86 -9.10 2.03 0.90
N ILE A 87 -10.10 1.81 0.05
CA ILE A 87 -9.98 1.90 -1.40
C ILE A 87 -10.69 3.17 -1.85
N SER A 88 -9.97 4.04 -2.56
CA SER A 88 -10.47 5.34 -2.99
C SER A 88 -10.28 5.51 -4.49
N GLU A 89 -11.28 6.08 -5.15
CA GLU A 89 -11.12 6.64 -6.49
C GLU A 89 -10.57 8.06 -6.37
N VAL A 90 -9.45 8.33 -7.03
CA VAL A 90 -8.85 9.67 -7.03
C VAL A 90 -9.47 10.48 -8.17
N ILE A 91 -10.32 11.43 -7.78
CA ILE A 91 -11.04 12.30 -8.72
C ILE A 91 -10.13 13.39 -9.29
N LYS A 92 -9.18 13.90 -8.49
CA LYS A 92 -8.25 14.96 -8.90
C LYS A 92 -6.98 14.96 -8.05
N THR A 93 -5.86 15.33 -8.66
CA THR A 93 -4.59 15.66 -8.00
C THR A 93 -4.17 17.09 -8.34
N TYR A 94 -3.60 17.82 -7.39
CA TYR A 94 -3.07 19.17 -7.59
C TYR A 94 -1.95 19.46 -6.59
N GLY A 95 -1.05 20.39 -6.94
CA GLY A 95 0.08 20.79 -6.10
C GLY A 95 0.90 21.89 -6.76
N ASP A 96 1.96 22.34 -6.09
CA ASP A 96 2.89 23.36 -6.61
C ASP A 96 4.11 22.77 -7.35
N ALA A 97 4.05 21.46 -7.64
CA ALA A 97 5.10 20.66 -8.28
C ALA A 97 6.47 20.64 -7.56
N ARG A 98 6.56 21.09 -6.29
CA ARG A 98 7.81 21.04 -5.52
C ARG A 98 8.09 19.67 -4.89
N LEU A 99 7.05 18.84 -4.72
CA LEU A 99 7.17 17.48 -4.21
C LEU A 99 7.41 16.51 -5.39
N THR A 100 8.68 16.28 -5.72
CA THR A 100 9.07 15.46 -6.88
C THR A 100 9.22 13.97 -6.56
N SER A 101 9.22 13.60 -5.28
CA SER A 101 9.41 12.22 -4.83
C SER A 101 8.12 11.42 -4.71
N LEU A 102 6.95 12.05 -4.87
CA LEU A 102 5.67 11.34 -4.77
C LEU A 102 5.42 10.56 -6.07
N PRO A 103 4.93 9.32 -6.00
CA PRO A 103 4.80 8.48 -7.19
C PRO A 103 3.80 9.02 -8.22
N ILE A 104 2.80 9.77 -7.76
CA ILE A 104 1.76 10.39 -8.60
C ILE A 104 1.93 11.90 -8.75
N ALA A 105 3.11 12.46 -8.43
CA ALA A 105 3.42 13.87 -8.71
C ALA A 105 3.51 14.10 -10.23
N LYS A 106 2.38 14.33 -10.88
CA LYS A 106 2.37 14.93 -12.21
C LYS A 106 2.48 16.44 -12.05
N ALA A 107 3.45 17.04 -12.73
CA ALA A 107 3.52 18.48 -12.92
C ALA A 107 2.20 18.92 -13.57
N GLY A 108 1.48 19.82 -12.89
CA GLY A 108 0.31 20.50 -13.43
C GLY A 108 0.69 21.49 -14.52
#